data_AF-A0AAD5L6P9-F1
#
_entry.id   AF-A0AAD5L6P9-F1
#
_cell.length_a   1.000
_cell.length_b   1.000
_cell.length_c   1.000
_cell.angle_alpha   90.00
_cell.angle_beta   90.00
_cell.angle_gamma   90.00
#
_symmetry.space_group_name_H-M   'P 1'
#
loop_
_entity.id
_entity.type
_entity.pdbx_description
1 polymer ?
#
loop_
_entity_poly.entity_id
_entity_poly.type
_entity_poly.pdbx_seq_one_letter_code
_entity_poly.pdbx_strand_id
1 'polypeptide(L)'
;MNLHERVLSVLGCKYVDDVLIDAPYHVTKEMIASLNISTVVHGTHRDQDQAPGFSLDDHYRAARDAGIFELIESPSTLDVNDIVARINENRDRFEKKFVSKMKSEEEYYADRYGTKKN
;
A
#
# COMPACT_ATOMS: atom_id res chain seq x y z
N MET A 1 1.85 -0.02 7.30
CA MET A 1 0.96 -1.04 7.90
C MET A 1 1.82 -2.20 8.39
N ASN A 2 1.70 -2.58 9.66
CA ASN A 2 2.45 -3.72 10.22
C ASN A 2 1.82 -5.06 9.81
N LEU A 3 2.42 -6.19 10.21
CA LEU A 3 1.91 -7.52 9.86
C LEU A 3 0.50 -7.77 10.39
N HIS A 4 0.22 -7.47 11.65
CA HIS A 4 -1.08 -7.73 12.27
C HIS A 4 -2.22 -6.91 11.64
N GLU A 5 -1.95 -5.64 11.34
CA GLU A 5 -2.90 -4.77 10.62
C GLU A 5 -3.22 -5.31 9.22
N ARG A 6 -2.21 -5.82 8.50
CA ARG A 6 -2.40 -6.45 7.18
C ARG A 6 -3.26 -7.70 7.28
N VAL A 7 -2.99 -8.57 8.26
CA VAL A 7 -3.77 -9.79 8.47
C VAL A 7 -5.25 -9.45 8.75
N LEU A 8 -5.52 -8.51 9.65
CA LEU A 8 -6.88 -8.07 9.95
C LEU A 8 -7.58 -7.46 8.72
N SER A 9 -6.84 -6.73 7.88
CA SER A 9 -7.38 -6.16 6.64
C SER A 9 -7.79 -7.24 5.63
N VAL A 10 -6.98 -8.29 5.48
CA VAL A 10 -7.28 -9.42 4.57
C VAL A 10 -8.46 -10.25 5.09
N LEU A 11 -8.53 -10.48 6.41
CA LEU A 11 -9.68 -11.16 7.05
C LEU A 11 -11.00 -10.40 6.88
N GLY A 12 -10.96 -9.08 6.70
CA GLY A 12 -12.14 -8.27 6.39
C GLY A 12 -12.61 -8.35 4.95
N CYS A 13 -11.89 -9.06 4.07
CA CYS A 13 -12.23 -9.17 2.65
C CYS A 13 -13.37 -10.18 2.43
N LYS A 14 -14.38 -9.79 1.65
CA LYS A 14 -15.55 -10.63 1.32
C LYS A 14 -15.20 -12.01 0.76
N TYR A 15 -14.10 -12.12 0.03
CA TYR A 15 -13.71 -13.32 -0.72
C TYR A 15 -12.69 -14.19 0.01
N VAL A 16 -12.30 -13.84 1.23
CA VAL A 16 -11.29 -14.56 2.01
C VAL A 16 -11.98 -15.45 3.04
N ASP A 17 -11.68 -16.74 2.98
CA ASP A 17 -12.12 -17.71 3.98
C ASP A 17 -11.08 -17.86 5.10
N ASP A 18 -9.80 -18.00 4.75
CA ASP A 18 -8.68 -18.21 5.67
C ASP A 18 -7.45 -17.37 5.29
N VAL A 19 -6.62 -17.06 6.29
CA VAL A 19 -5.37 -16.30 6.11
C VAL A 19 -4.18 -17.04 6.72
N LEU A 20 -3.19 -17.36 5.88
CA LEU A 20 -1.90 -17.87 6.34
C LEU A 20 -1.02 -16.72 6.83
N ILE A 21 -0.88 -16.60 8.16
CA ILE A 21 -0.01 -15.61 8.79
C ILE A 21 1.44 -16.05 8.63
N ASP A 22 2.31 -15.09 8.34
CA ASP A 22 3.76 -15.32 8.16
C ASP A 22 4.07 -16.30 7.01
N ALA A 23 3.32 -16.17 5.91
CA ALA A 23 3.55 -16.96 4.72
C ALA A 23 5.00 -16.78 4.21
N PRO A 24 5.68 -17.87 3.80
CA PRO A 24 7.05 -17.79 3.32
C PRO A 24 7.13 -16.95 2.04
N TYR A 25 8.30 -16.37 1.80
CA TYR A 25 8.53 -15.55 0.61
C TYR A 25 8.48 -16.34 -0.70
N HIS A 26 8.74 -17.65 -0.74
CA HIS A 26 8.55 -18.46 -1.95
C HIS A 26 7.44 -19.46 -1.73
N VAL A 27 6.62 -19.70 -2.75
CA VAL A 27 5.69 -20.83 -2.74
C VAL A 27 6.50 -22.11 -2.93
N THR A 28 6.49 -22.99 -1.93
CA THR A 28 7.23 -24.26 -1.96
C THR A 28 6.32 -25.45 -2.23
N LYS A 29 6.91 -26.58 -2.64
CA LYS A 29 6.17 -27.83 -2.88
C LYS A 29 5.55 -28.37 -1.59
N GLU A 30 6.24 -28.21 -0.47
CA GLU A 30 5.79 -28.63 0.87
C GLU A 30 4.57 -27.80 1.31
N MET A 31 4.56 -26.50 1.03
CA MET A 31 3.40 -25.64 1.30
C MET A 31 2.19 -26.09 0.47
N ILE A 32 2.38 -26.31 -0.84
CA ILE A 32 1.31 -26.78 -1.74
C ILE A 32 0.73 -28.12 -1.24
N ALA A 33 1.59 -29.07 -0.87
CA ALA A 33 1.15 -30.39 -0.40
C ALA A 33 0.50 -30.34 0.99
N SER A 34 1.07 -29.60 1.94
CA SER A 34 0.57 -29.56 3.33
C SER A 34 -0.76 -28.82 3.47
N LEU A 35 -0.96 -27.78 2.66
CA LEU A 35 -2.21 -27.00 2.62
C LEU A 35 -3.19 -27.52 1.56
N ASN A 36 -2.83 -28.58 0.82
CA ASN A 36 -3.63 -29.16 -0.27
C ASN A 36 -4.11 -28.10 -1.29
N ILE A 37 -3.18 -27.26 -1.76
CA ILE A 37 -3.47 -26.14 -2.67
C ILE A 37 -3.71 -26.67 -4.08
N SER A 38 -4.88 -26.38 -4.64
CA SER A 38 -5.25 -26.75 -6.01
C SER A 38 -4.88 -25.70 -7.06
N THR A 39 -4.84 -24.42 -6.67
CA THR A 39 -4.60 -23.28 -7.57
C THR A 39 -3.88 -22.17 -6.81
N VAL A 40 -2.92 -21.52 -7.47
CA VAL A 40 -2.19 -20.36 -6.97
C VAL A 40 -2.44 -19.20 -7.92
N VAL A 41 -2.95 -18.09 -7.40
CA VAL A 41 -3.36 -16.94 -8.22
C VAL A 41 -2.57 -15.69 -7.87
N HIS A 42 -2.18 -14.91 -8.88
CA HIS A 42 -1.56 -13.59 -8.71
C HIS A 42 -2.18 -12.56 -9.66
N GLY A 43 -2.31 -11.30 -9.21
CA GLY A 43 -2.83 -10.21 -10.04
C GLY A 43 -1.77 -9.57 -10.96
N THR A 44 -2.14 -9.10 -12.15
CA THR A 44 -1.19 -8.46 -13.08
C THR A 44 -0.60 -7.16 -12.54
N HIS A 45 -1.36 -6.42 -11.73
CA HIS A 45 -0.92 -5.18 -11.11
C HIS A 45 -0.50 -5.40 -9.66
N ARG A 46 0.63 -4.79 -9.28
CA ARG A 46 1.29 -4.93 -7.97
C ARG A 46 2.09 -3.67 -7.65
N ASP A 47 2.34 -3.46 -6.37
CA ASP A 47 3.17 -2.36 -5.88
C ASP A 47 4.58 -2.42 -6.51
N GLN A 48 5.05 -1.30 -7.05
CA GLN A 48 6.32 -1.24 -7.80
C GLN A 48 7.59 -1.38 -6.92
N ASP A 49 7.46 -1.18 -5.60
CA ASP A 49 8.56 -1.26 -4.63
C ASP A 49 8.92 -2.71 -4.29
N GLN A 50 9.35 -3.45 -5.31
CA GLN A 50 9.80 -4.81 -5.11
C GLN A 50 11.13 -4.83 -4.35
N ALA A 51 11.26 -5.80 -3.45
CA ALA A 51 12.56 -6.18 -2.91
C ALA A 51 13.52 -6.45 -4.09
N PRO A 52 14.80 -6.01 -4.01
CA PRO A 52 15.77 -6.27 -5.05
C PRO A 52 15.82 -7.76 -5.40
N GLY A 53 15.55 -8.12 -6.66
CA GLY A 53 15.59 -9.51 -7.12
C GLY A 53 14.28 -10.30 -7.04
N PHE A 54 13.12 -9.67 -6.82
CA PHE A 54 11.84 -10.38 -7.02
C PHE A 54 11.68 -10.79 -8.50
N SER A 55 11.49 -12.08 -8.71
CA SER A 55 11.11 -12.67 -9.99
C SER A 55 9.81 -13.45 -9.78
N LEU A 56 8.79 -13.14 -10.59
CA LEU A 56 7.50 -13.82 -10.52
C LEU A 56 7.65 -15.30 -10.89
N ASP A 57 8.68 -15.64 -11.67
CA ASP A 57 9.03 -17.00 -12.01
C ASP A 57 9.62 -17.73 -10.80
N ASP A 58 10.62 -17.14 -10.13
CA ASP A 58 11.26 -17.75 -8.96
C ASP A 58 10.34 -17.86 -7.74
N HIS A 59 9.44 -16.89 -7.56
CA HIS A 59 8.50 -16.87 -6.45
C HIS A 59 7.44 -17.97 -6.57
N TYR A 60 6.95 -18.23 -7.80
CA TYR A 60 5.88 -19.20 -8.07
C TYR A 60 6.35 -20.47 -8.78
N ARG A 61 7.65 -20.72 -8.89
CA ARG A 61 8.22 -21.85 -9.64
C ARG A 61 7.57 -23.19 -9.29
N ALA A 62 7.40 -23.50 -8.00
CA ALA A 62 6.77 -24.75 -7.58
C ALA A 62 5.32 -24.89 -8.06
N ALA A 63 4.56 -23.80 -8.09
CA ALA A 63 3.18 -23.79 -8.57
C ALA A 63 3.10 -23.87 -10.10
N ARG A 64 4.04 -23.24 -10.81
CA ARG A 64 4.17 -23.32 -12.27
C ARG A 64 4.54 -24.74 -12.72
N ASP A 65 5.54 -25.34 -12.08
CA ASP A 65 5.97 -26.72 -12.35
C ASP A 65 4.82 -27.72 -12.13
N ALA A 66 3.96 -27.45 -11.14
CA ALA A 66 2.77 -28.24 -10.85
C ALA A 66 1.58 -27.95 -11.78
N GLY A 67 1.66 -26.92 -12.64
CA GLY A 67 0.60 -26.55 -13.58
C GLY A 67 -0.63 -25.89 -12.92
N ILE A 68 -0.48 -25.37 -11.70
CA ILE A 68 -1.58 -24.81 -10.90
C ILE A 68 -1.50 -23.29 -10.72
N PHE A 69 -0.57 -22.62 -11.41
CA PHE A 69 -0.39 -21.17 -11.32
C PHE A 69 -1.22 -20.43 -12.36
N GLU A 70 -1.99 -19.44 -11.92
CA GLU A 70 -2.84 -18.58 -12.75
C GLU A 70 -2.53 -17.10 -12.52
N LEU A 71 -2.48 -16.34 -13.62
CA LEU A 71 -2.35 -14.88 -13.57
C LEU A 71 -3.70 -14.25 -13.94
N ILE A 72 -4.24 -13.43 -13.05
CA ILE A 72 -5.51 -12.73 -13.27
C ILE A 72 -5.28 -11.25 -13.53
N GLU A 73 -6.08 -10.66 -14.41
CA GLU A 73 -6.00 -9.22 -14.66
C GLU A 73 -6.54 -8.44 -13.46
N SER A 74 -5.70 -7.56 -12.91
CA SER A 74 -6.12 -6.66 -11.84
C SER A 74 -7.09 -5.62 -12.40
N PRO A 75 -8.31 -5.46 -11.86
CA PRO A 75 -9.32 -4.54 -12.40
C PRO A 75 -9.01 -3.06 -12.13
N SER A 76 -7.97 -2.77 -11.34
CA SER A 76 -7.56 -1.43 -10.94
C SER A 76 -6.04 -1.34 -10.97
N THR A 77 -5.55 -0.15 -11.32
CA THR A 77 -4.13 0.22 -11.29
C THR A 77 -3.77 1.03 -10.04
N LEU A 78 -4.64 1.04 -9.02
CA LEU A 78 -4.41 1.78 -7.78
C LEU A 78 -3.35 1.05 -6.94
N ASP A 79 -2.24 1.73 -6.66
CA ASP A 79 -1.13 1.29 -5.81
C ASP A 79 -1.18 2.02 -4.45
N VAL A 80 -0.56 1.43 -3.42
CA VAL A 80 -0.24 2.09 -2.15
C VAL A 80 0.50 3.41 -2.38
N ASN A 81 1.40 3.46 -3.37
CA ASN A 81 2.13 4.67 -3.72
C ASN A 81 1.20 5.82 -4.17
N ASP A 82 0.12 5.51 -4.88
CA ASP A 82 -0.89 6.51 -5.27
C ASP A 82 -1.60 7.09 -4.04
N ILE A 83 -1.91 6.24 -3.06
CA ILE A 83 -2.55 6.66 -1.81
C ILE A 83 -1.61 7.56 -1.02
N VAL A 84 -0.33 7.18 -0.90
CA VAL A 84 0.70 7.98 -0.24
C VAL A 84 0.86 9.34 -0.92
N ALA A 85 0.93 9.37 -2.25
CA ALA A 85 1.01 10.61 -3.03
C ALA A 85 -0.18 11.53 -2.72
N ARG A 86 -1.42 11.02 -2.77
CA ARG A 86 -2.64 11.79 -2.47
C ARG A 86 -2.65 12.35 -1.04
N ILE A 87 -2.16 11.59 -0.06
CA ILE A 87 -2.06 12.07 1.32
C ILE A 87 -1.06 13.22 1.43
N ASN A 88 0.10 13.08 0.81
CA ASN A 88 1.14 14.11 0.80
C ASN A 88 0.67 15.39 0.09
N GLU A 89 0.05 15.27 -1.08
CA GLU A 89 -0.51 16.41 -1.80
C GLU A 89 -1.55 17.17 -0.97
N ASN A 90 -2.42 16.43 -0.27
CA ASN A 90 -3.40 17.04 0.63
C ASN A 90 -2.73 17.76 1.79
N ARG A 91 -1.72 17.14 2.42
CA ARG A 91 -0.94 17.76 3.50
C ARG A 91 -0.32 19.07 3.03
N ASP A 92 0.38 19.07 1.90
CA ASP A 92 1.05 20.25 1.33
C ASP A 92 0.05 21.38 1.03
N ARG A 93 -1.14 21.02 0.54
CA ARG A 93 -2.23 21.98 0.30
C ARG A 93 -2.73 22.62 1.60
N PHE A 94 -2.87 21.84 2.68
CA PHE A 94 -3.29 22.37 3.97
C PHE A 94 -2.21 23.24 4.61
N GLU A 95 -0.95 22.85 4.52
CA GLU A 95 0.18 23.63 5.02
C GLU A 95 0.27 25.00 4.34
N LYS A 96 0.17 25.06 3.00
CA LYS A 96 0.16 26.32 2.25
C LYS A 96 -0.97 27.25 2.67
N LYS A 97 -2.17 26.70 2.89
CA LYS A 97 -3.33 27.48 3.38
C LYS A 97 -3.09 28.02 4.78
N PHE A 98 -2.53 27.20 5.66
CA PHE A 98 -2.24 27.60 7.04
C PHE A 98 -1.18 28.71 7.07
N VAL A 99 -0.09 28.58 6.32
CA VAL A 99 0.97 29.60 6.20
C VAL A 99 0.40 30.92 5.66
N SER A 100 -0.40 30.87 4.59
CA SER A 100 -1.03 32.08 4.03
C SER A 100 -1.95 32.76 5.03
N LYS A 101 -2.71 31.98 5.82
CA LYS A 101 -3.60 32.49 6.84
C LYS A 101 -2.81 33.14 7.99
N MET A 102 -1.78 32.47 8.50
CA MET A 102 -0.90 33.03 9.54
C MET A 102 -0.29 34.36 9.12
N LYS A 103 0.25 34.44 7.89
CA LYS A 103 0.81 35.68 7.36
C LYS A 103 -0.23 36.80 7.32
N SER A 104 -1.45 36.51 6.84
CA SER A 104 -2.53 37.50 6.81
C SER A 104 -2.98 37.95 8.20
N GLU A 105 -2.95 37.04 9.19
CA GLU A 105 -3.28 37.38 10.58
C GLU A 105 -2.19 38.25 11.21
N GLU A 106 -0.91 37.92 11.01
CA GLU A 106 0.23 38.73 11.46
C GLU A 106 0.18 40.15 10.89
N GLU A 107 -0.05 40.29 9.58
CA GLU A 107 -0.21 41.58 8.90
C GLU A 107 -1.39 42.38 9.48
N TYR A 108 -2.52 41.73 9.73
CA TYR A 108 -3.71 42.34 10.32
C TYR A 108 -3.48 42.87 11.75
N TYR A 109 -2.84 42.08 12.61
CA TYR A 109 -2.55 42.50 13.99
C TYR A 109 -1.46 43.58 14.04
N ALA A 110 -0.46 43.52 13.15
CA ALA A 110 0.57 44.54 13.02
C ALA A 110 -0.03 45.90 12.62
N ASP A 111 -0.95 45.93 11.65
CA ASP A 111 -1.63 47.17 11.23
C ASP A 111 -2.53 47.73 12.34
N ARG A 112 -3.30 46.86 13.02
CA ARG A 112 -4.33 47.30 13.98
C ARG A 112 -3.79 47.64 15.38
N TYR A 113 -2.71 47.01 15.81
CA TYR A 113 -2.16 47.12 17.18
C TYR A 113 -0.66 47.43 17.24
N GLY A 114 0.03 47.47 16.10
CA GLY A 114 1.42 47.93 16.02
C GLY A 114 1.50 49.40 16.40
N THR A 115 2.06 49.69 17.57
CA THR A 115 2.22 51.04 18.10
C THR A 115 3.07 51.86 17.12
N LYS A 116 2.50 52.92 16.52
CA LYS A 116 3.29 53.95 15.83
C LYS A 116 4.19 54.61 16.87
N LYS A 117 5.44 54.13 16.98
CA LYS A 117 6.49 54.87 17.68
C LYS A 117 6.80 56.12 16.84
N ASN A 118 6.39 57.28 17.36
CA ASN A 118 6.86 58.58 16.90
C ASN A 118 8.39 58.70 17.03
#